data_AF-A0A9X7QNK5-F1
#
_entry.id   AF-A0A9X7QNK5-F1
#
_cell.length_a   1.000
_cell.length_b   1.000
_cell.length_c   1.000
_cell.angle_alpha   90.00
_cell.angle_beta   90.00
_cell.angle_gamma   90.00
#
_symmetry.space_group_name_H-M   'P 1'
#
loop_
_entity.id
_entity.type
_entity.pdbx_description
1 polymer ?
#
loop_
_entity_poly.entity_id
_entity_poly.type
_entity_poly.pdbx_seq_one_letter_code
_entity_poly.pdbx_strand_id
1 'polypeptide(L)'
;EPDIFTIWRQSPFFIEVQNSVYSKKIMQEKLNRYEFYFHSLEWQQEPWQPKKSKYFPSLLVITDSQYDIYSPNFRIFQAKSIHGFMNQMAVKA
;
A
#
# COMPACT_ATOMS: atom_id res chain seq x y z
N GLU A 1 11.06 1.19 -3.08
CA GLU A 1 10.25 0.77 -4.24
C GLU A 1 9.36 -0.39 -3.81
N PRO A 2 8.08 -0.43 -4.23
CA PRO A 2 7.17 -1.56 -4.01
C PRO A 2 7.49 -2.75 -4.92
N ASP A 3 6.97 -3.93 -4.61
CA ASP A 3 7.06 -5.08 -5.53
C ASP A 3 6.20 -4.84 -6.78
N ILE A 4 5.02 -4.26 -6.60
CA ILE A 4 4.06 -3.96 -7.68
C ILE A 4 3.39 -2.61 -7.42
N PHE A 5 3.20 -1.84 -8.50
CA PHE A 5 2.29 -0.71 -8.54
C PHE A 5 1.10 -1.02 -9.46
N THR A 6 -0.12 -0.69 -9.04
CA THR A 6 -1.31 -0.88 -9.87
C THR A 6 -2.37 0.19 -9.61
N ILE A 7 -3.31 0.35 -10.55
CA ILE A 7 -4.48 1.21 -10.40
C ILE A 7 -5.73 0.35 -10.59
N TRP A 8 -6.49 0.15 -9.53
CA TRP A 8 -7.76 -0.62 -9.55
C TRP A 8 -8.93 0.28 -9.20
N ARG A 9 -9.95 0.26 -10.07
CA ARG A 9 -11.16 1.11 -9.92
C ARG A 9 -10.79 2.57 -9.63
N GLN A 10 -9.82 3.11 -10.40
CA GLN A 10 -9.28 4.47 -10.26
C GLN A 10 -8.51 4.75 -8.95
N SER A 11 -8.23 3.74 -8.13
CA SER A 11 -7.46 3.86 -6.89
C SER A 11 -6.06 3.28 -7.07
N PRO A 12 -4.99 4.05 -6.81
CA PRO A 12 -3.62 3.56 -6.90
C PRO A 12 -3.22 2.72 -5.67
N PHE A 13 -2.44 1.66 -5.89
CA PHE A 13 -1.94 0.77 -4.85
C PHE A 13 -0.45 0.46 -5.03
N PHE A 14 0.28 0.47 -3.91
CA PHE A 14 1.54 -0.24 -3.75
C PHE A 14 1.26 -1.60 -3.16
N ILE A 15 1.79 -2.66 -3.76
CA ILE A 15 1.60 -4.03 -3.29
C ILE A 15 2.96 -4.60 -2.87
N GLU A 16 2.96 -5.24 -1.72
CA GLU A 16 4.09 -5.94 -1.12
C GLU A 16 3.69 -7.41 -0.92
N VAL A 17 4.39 -8.34 -1.56
CA VAL A 17 4.10 -9.78 -1.45
C VAL A 17 5.11 -10.41 -0.50
N GLN A 18 4.65 -10.74 0.71
CA GLN A 18 5.50 -11.29 1.77
C GLN A 18 5.19 -12.76 2.01
N ASN A 19 6.00 -13.63 1.40
CA ASN A 19 5.94 -15.09 1.60
C ASN A 19 6.66 -15.53 2.89
N SER A 20 7.62 -14.74 3.36
CA SER A 20 8.37 -15.02 4.58
C SER A 20 7.83 -14.23 5.77
N VAL A 21 7.96 -14.79 6.98
CA VAL A 21 7.58 -14.09 8.21
C VAL A 21 8.64 -13.05 8.57
N TYR A 22 8.30 -11.77 8.40
CA TYR A 22 9.17 -10.67 8.78
C TYR A 22 9.00 -10.27 10.23
N SER A 23 10.07 -9.74 10.84
CA SER A 23 10.00 -9.16 12.19
C SER A 23 9.28 -7.82 12.16
N LYS A 24 8.75 -7.38 13.31
CA LYS A 24 8.13 -6.04 13.46
C LYS A 24 9.09 -4.93 13.03
N LYS A 25 10.38 -5.08 13.31
CA LYS A 25 11.42 -4.11 12.91
C LYS A 25 11.53 -3.99 11.38
N ILE A 26 11.61 -5.11 10.68
CA ILE A 26 11.72 -5.13 9.21
C ILE A 26 10.47 -4.52 8.57
N MET A 27 9.28 -4.85 9.08
CA MET A 27 8.03 -4.26 8.59
C MET A 27 7.94 -2.76 8.86
N GLN A 28 8.41 -2.30 10.01
CA GLN A 28 8.48 -0.86 10.31
C GLN A 28 9.46 -0.14 9.38
N GLU A 29 10.63 -0.73 9.10
CA GLU A 29 11.58 -0.16 8.15
C GLU A 29 11.01 -0.10 6.73
N LYS A 30 10.24 -1.10 6.30
CA LYS A 30 9.47 -1.03 5.05
C LYS A 30 8.51 0.15 5.06
N LEU A 31 7.70 0.27 6.11
CA LEU A 31 6.72 1.35 6.23
C LEU A 31 7.37 2.73 6.21
N ASN A 32 8.48 2.91 6.93
CA ASN A 32 9.23 4.16 6.98
C ASN A 32 9.69 4.63 5.60
N ARG A 33 9.97 3.73 4.65
CA ARG A 33 10.32 4.12 3.27
C ARG A 33 9.12 4.73 2.54
N TYR A 34 7.92 4.19 2.74
CA TYR A 34 6.71 4.75 2.17
C TYR A 34 6.35 6.09 2.80
N GLU A 35 6.54 6.23 4.11
CA GLU A 35 6.38 7.51 4.83
C GLU A 35 7.36 8.56 4.31
N PHE A 36 8.63 8.21 4.17
CA PHE A 36 9.64 9.11 3.61
C PHE A 36 9.27 9.55 2.19
N TYR A 37 8.85 8.63 1.34
CA TYR A 37 8.39 8.95 -0.02
C TYR A 37 7.13 9.82 0.00
N PHE A 38 6.17 9.56 0.89
CA PHE A 38 5.01 10.43 1.07
C PHE A 38 5.43 11.87 1.40
N HIS A 39 6.38 12.03 2.32
CA HIS A 39 6.88 13.33 2.74
C HIS A 39 7.79 14.02 1.71
N SER A 40 8.42 13.30 0.78
CA SER A 40 9.23 13.92 -0.28
C SER A 40 8.38 14.69 -1.31
N LEU A 41 7.08 14.39 -1.39
CA LEU A 41 6.13 14.94 -2.37
C LEU A 41 6.45 14.60 -3.84
N GLU A 42 7.51 13.83 -4.11
CA GLU A 42 7.92 13.45 -5.47
C GLU A 42 6.83 12.64 -6.18
N TRP A 43 6.10 11.82 -5.43
CA TRP A 43 4.94 11.05 -5.89
C TRP A 43 3.86 11.87 -6.60
N GLN A 44 3.79 13.18 -6.33
CA GLN A 44 2.83 14.07 -6.99
C GLN A 44 3.17 14.34 -8.46
N GLN A 45 4.44 14.15 -8.84
CA GLN A 45 4.92 14.40 -10.21
C GLN A 45 4.89 13.14 -11.09
N GLU A 46 4.50 12.01 -10.53
CA GLU A 46 4.42 10.75 -11.27
C GLU A 46 3.43 10.84 -12.44
N PRO A 47 3.75 10.26 -13.61
CA PRO A 47 2.96 10.42 -14.84
C PRO A 47 1.57 9.80 -14.76
N TRP A 48 1.34 8.87 -13.82
CA TRP A 48 0.04 8.25 -13.59
C TRP A 48 -0.92 9.16 -12.80
N GLN A 49 -0.43 10.26 -12.22
CA GLN A 49 -1.26 11.18 -11.44
C GLN A 49 -2.31 11.86 -12.31
N PRO A 50 -3.58 11.93 -11.85
CA PRO A 50 -4.58 12.74 -12.52
C PRO A 50 -4.20 14.22 -12.60
N LYS A 51 -4.68 14.92 -13.64
CA LYS A 51 -4.37 16.34 -13.85
C LYS A 51 -4.94 17.27 -12.77
N LYS A 52 -6.08 16.90 -12.17
CA LYS A 52 -6.85 17.77 -11.27
C LYS A 52 -6.63 17.46 -9.78
N SER A 53 -6.14 16.28 -9.44
CA SER A 53 -5.97 15.85 -8.06
C SER A 53 -4.82 14.87 -7.95
N LYS A 54 -4.11 14.94 -6.82
CA LYS A 54 -2.96 14.10 -6.51
C LYS A 54 -3.37 13.09 -5.46
N TYR A 55 -3.05 11.82 -5.71
CA TYR A 55 -3.36 10.74 -4.79
C TYR A 55 -2.09 9.98 -4.43
N PHE A 56 -1.87 9.76 -3.14
CA PHE A 56 -0.84 8.82 -2.73
C PHE A 56 -1.41 7.39 -2.79
N PRO A 57 -0.65 6.39 -3.28
CA PRO A 57 -1.14 5.02 -3.34
C PRO A 57 -1.39 4.42 -1.96
N SER A 58 -2.45 3.61 -1.82
CA SER A 58 -2.63 2.81 -0.61
C SER A 58 -1.65 1.64 -0.60
N LEU A 59 -1.19 1.24 0.59
CA LEU A 59 -0.29 0.09 0.73
C LEU A 59 -1.12 -1.19 0.96
N LEU A 60 -0.95 -2.20 0.11
CA LEU A 60 -1.54 -3.52 0.26
C LEU A 60 -0.43 -4.54 0.53
N VAL A 61 -0.43 -5.12 1.72
CA VAL A 61 0.49 -6.19 2.08
C VAL A 61 -0.21 -7.53 1.90
N ILE A 62 0.29 -8.35 0.98
CA ILE A 62 -0.17 -9.71 0.78
C ILE A 62 0.71 -10.66 1.60
N THR A 63 0.12 -11.25 2.64
CA THR A 63 0.85 -12.06 3.60
C THR A 63 -0.10 -12.95 4.41
N ASP A 64 0.41 -14.07 4.90
CA ASP A 64 -0.30 -14.92 5.87
C ASP A 64 -0.15 -14.41 7.32
N SER A 65 0.80 -13.51 7.58
CA SER A 65 1.08 -12.94 8.91
C SER A 65 0.33 -11.63 9.13
N GLN A 66 -0.19 -11.40 10.32
CA GLN A 66 -0.78 -10.11 10.67
C GLN A 66 0.24 -9.20 11.34
N TYR A 67 0.47 -8.03 10.75
CA TYR A 67 1.38 -7.02 11.27
C TYR A 67 0.64 -5.87 11.94
N ASP A 68 1.09 -5.48 13.12
CA ASP A 68 0.64 -4.27 13.80
C ASP A 68 1.40 -3.05 13.23
N ILE A 69 0.91 -2.57 12.09
CA ILE A 69 1.48 -1.44 11.34
C ILE A 69 0.37 -0.42 11.01
N TYR A 70 0.72 0.86 11.10
CA TYR A 70 -0.20 1.97 10.91
C TYR A 70 0.52 3.18 10.33
N SER A 71 -0.15 3.89 9.42
CA SER A 71 0.27 5.18 8.89
C SER A 71 -0.86 6.20 9.05
N PRO A 72 -0.58 7.42 9.53
CA PRO A 72 -1.55 8.52 9.50
C PRO A 72 -1.71 9.14 8.11
N ASN A 73 -0.77 8.88 7.18
CA ASN A 73 -0.65 9.59 5.91
C ASN A 73 -1.33 8.85 4.75
N PHE A 74 -1.38 7.52 4.80
CA PHE A 74 -2.02 6.69 3.76
C PHE A 74 -2.63 5.42 4.34
N ARG A 75 -3.54 4.82 3.59
CA ARG A 75 -4.25 3.60 4.03
C ARG A 75 -3.37 2.38 3.84
N ILE A 76 -3.40 1.48 4.82
CA ILE A 76 -2.73 0.18 4.78
C ILE A 76 -3.80 -0.91 4.82
N PHE A 77 -3.69 -1.85 3.90
CA PHE A 77 -4.50 -3.06 3.83
C PHE A 77 -3.60 -4.29 4.01
N GLN A 78 -4.13 -5.30 4.68
CA GLN A 78 -3.46 -6.59 4.83
C GLN A 78 -4.44 -7.69 4.43
N ALA A 79 -4.00 -8.58 3.55
CA ALA A 79 -4.82 -9.69 3.07
C ALA A 79 -3.96 -10.90 2.74
N LYS A 80 -4.52 -12.10 2.87
CA LYS A 80 -3.82 -13.34 2.48
C LYS A 80 -3.72 -13.53 0.97
N SER A 81 -4.59 -12.86 0.21
CA SER A 81 -4.63 -12.95 -1.25
C SER A 81 -5.36 -11.75 -1.86
N ILE A 82 -5.15 -11.53 -3.16
CA ILE A 82 -5.90 -10.53 -3.93
C ILE A 82 -7.40 -10.82 -3.87
N HIS A 83 -7.81 -12.09 -4.00
CA HIS A 83 -9.22 -12.45 -3.89
C HIS A 83 -9.82 -12.07 -2.53
N GLY A 84 -9.11 -12.36 -1.43
CA GLY A 84 -9.53 -11.96 -0.09
C GLY A 84 -9.65 -10.44 0.06
N PHE A 85 -8.69 -9.70 -0.48
CA PHE A 85 -8.74 -8.23 -0.49
C PHE A 85 -9.95 -7.69 -1.28
N MET A 86 -10.21 -8.22 -2.47
CA MET A 86 -11.34 -7.78 -3.30
C MET A 86 -12.69 -8.02 -2.59
N ASN A 87 -12.85 -9.13 -1.87
CA ASN A 87 -14.05 -9.39 -1.07
C ASN A 87 -14.20 -8.37 0.07
N GLN A 88 -13.12 -7.99 0.76
CA GLN A 88 -13.16 -6.94 1.80
C GLN A 88 -13.58 -5.57 1.24
N MET A 89 -13.19 -5.26 0.00
CA MET A 89 -13.59 -4.03 -0.67
C MET A 89 -15.06 -4.05 -1.13
N ALA A 90 -15.58 -5.20 -1.54
CA ALA A 90 -16.94 -5.35 -2.04
C ALA A 90 -18.01 -5.17 -0.93
N VAL A 91 -17.68 -5.56 0.31
CA VAL A 91 -18.62 -5.50 1.45
C VAL A 91 -18.86 -4.06 1.96
N LYS A 92 -18.12 -3.07 1.46
CA LYS A 92 -18.23 -1.66 1.88
C LYS A 92 -18.94 -0.74 0.87
N ALA A 93 -19.64 -1.30 -0.12
CA ALA A 93 -20.43 -0.55 -1.11
C ALA A 93 -21.91 -0.51 -0.76
#